data_AF-A0A8T3QCM6-F1
#
_entry.id   AF-A0A8T3QCM6-F1
#
_cell.length_a   1.000
_cell.length_b   1.000
_cell.length_c   1.000
_cell.angle_alpha   90.00
_cell.angle_beta   90.00
_cell.angle_gamma   90.00
#
_symmetry.space_group_name_H-M   'P 1'
#
loop_
_entity.id
_entity.type
_entity.pdbx_description
1 polymer ?
#
loop_
_entity_poly.entity_id
_entity_poly.type
_entity_poly.pdbx_seq_one_letter_code
_entity_poly.pdbx_strand_id
1 'polypeptide(L)' 'TWTNGLGLLANLHVVAGVGGGPFIEFPYDPPGWTLERRDAFLAEPIRPGPDGILRVPLRPGLGAVLDESAIARYRT' A
#
# COMPACT_ATOMS: atom_id res chain seq x y z
N THR A 1 7.49 -5.60 -1.49
CA THR A 1 7.30 -5.68 -2.95
C THR A 1 7.53 -4.31 -3.53
N TRP A 2 8.50 -4.12 -4.41
CA TRP A 2 8.84 -2.79 -4.94
C TRP A 2 7.94 -2.36 -6.11
N THR A 3 6.86 -1.65 -5.79
CA THR A 3 5.96 -0.97 -6.74
C THR A 3 5.30 0.24 -6.05
N ASN A 4 3.97 0.31 -6.01
CA ASN A 4 3.15 1.33 -5.35
C ASN A 4 2.23 0.70 -4.28
N GLY A 5 1.36 1.50 -3.68
CA GLY A 5 0.42 1.03 -2.65
C GLY A 5 -0.50 -0.11 -3.06
N LEU A 6 -0.98 -0.16 -4.32
CA LEU A 6 -1.82 -1.27 -4.78
C LEU A 6 -1.04 -2.57 -4.88
N GLY A 7 0.20 -2.51 -5.39
CA GLY A 7 1.06 -3.69 -5.44
C GLY A 7 1.43 -4.20 -4.04
N LEU A 8 1.66 -3.29 -3.08
CA LEU A 8 1.84 -3.67 -1.68
C LEU A 8 0.61 -4.40 -1.12
N LEU A 9 -0.60 -3.86 -1.31
CA LEU A 9 -1.84 -4.48 -0.83
C LEU A 9 -2.10 -5.84 -1.48
N ALA A 10 -1.90 -5.96 -2.79
CA ALA A 10 -2.07 -7.23 -3.49
C ALA A 10 -1.18 -8.32 -2.89
N ASN A 11 0.09 -8.01 -2.64
CA ASN A 11 1.01 -8.95 -1.99
C ASN A 11 0.67 -9.21 -0.53
N LEU A 12 0.20 -8.20 0.21
CA LEU A 12 -0.25 -8.36 1.59
C LEU A 12 -1.42 -9.36 1.69
N HIS A 13 -2.41 -9.24 0.80
CA HIS A 13 -3.53 -10.19 0.72
C HIS A 13 -3.04 -11.62 0.47
N VAL A 14 -2.10 -11.82 -0.47
CA VAL A 14 -1.52 -13.14 -0.75
C VAL A 14 -0.76 -13.68 0.47
N VAL A 15 0.16 -12.91 1.05
CA VAL A 15 0.96 -13.32 2.21
C VAL A 15 0.07 -13.71 3.39
N ALA A 16 -0.96 -12.91 3.69
CA ALA A 16 -1.91 -13.22 4.75
C ALA A 16 -2.77 -14.45 4.44
N GLY A 17 -3.23 -14.61 3.19
CA GLY A 17 -4.09 -15.70 2.77
C GLY A 17 -3.39 -17.07 2.75
N VAL A 18 -2.10 -17.12 2.41
CA VAL A 18 -1.33 -18.37 2.36
C VAL A 18 -0.55 -18.65 3.65
N GLY A 19 -0.62 -17.76 4.65
CA GLY A 19 0.18 -17.86 5.86
C GLY A 19 1.68 -17.65 5.65
N GLY A 20 2.09 -16.89 4.63
CA GLY A 20 3.49 -16.67 4.23
C GLY A 20 4.28 -15.69 5.13
N GLY A 21 3.79 -15.41 6.34
CA GLY A 21 4.43 -14.52 7.30
C GLY A 21 5.75 -15.08 7.88
N PRO A 22 6.44 -14.32 8.75
CA PRO A 22 5.94 -13.13 9.46
C PRO A 22 6.30 -11.79 8.81
N PHE A 23 7.05 -11.78 7.71
CA PHE A 23 7.56 -10.56 7.08
C PHE A 23 7.01 -10.37 5.67
N ILE A 24 6.82 -9.11 5.30
CA ILE A 24 6.54 -8.68 3.94
C ILE A 24 7.46 -7.50 3.62
N GLU A 25 8.01 -7.49 2.42
CA GLU A 25 8.82 -6.36 1.98
C GLU A 25 7.95 -5.09 1.87
N PHE A 26 8.38 -4.01 2.53
CA PHE A 26 7.67 -2.73 2.59
C PHE A 26 8.53 -1.61 2.00
N PRO A 27 8.20 -1.09 0.79
CA PRO A 27 8.99 -0.04 0.16
C PRO A 27 8.91 1.26 0.96
N TYR A 28 10.03 1.66 1.53
CA TYR A 28 10.20 2.90 2.28
C TYR A 28 11.69 3.26 2.34
N ASP A 29 12.07 4.34 1.65
CA ASP A 29 13.46 4.83 1.58
C ASP A 29 13.48 6.36 1.41
N PRO A 30 13.17 7.13 2.47
CA PRO A 30 13.15 8.58 2.40
C PRO A 30 14.55 9.17 2.14
N PRO A 31 14.64 10.30 1.41
CA PRO A 31 13.52 11.11 0.91
C PRO A 31 12.99 10.65 -0.46
N GLY A 32 13.70 9.75 -1.15
CA GLY A 32 13.38 9.35 -2.53
C GLY A 32 12.09 8.55 -2.65
N TRP A 33 11.74 7.78 -1.61
CA TRP A 33 10.60 6.87 -1.60
C TRP A 33 9.83 6.95 -0.27
N THR A 34 9.11 8.06 -0.07
CA THR A 34 8.18 8.21 1.06
C THR A 34 6.87 7.45 0.83
N LEU A 35 6.06 7.31 1.88
CA LEU A 35 4.74 6.67 1.77
C LEU A 35 3.82 7.48 0.85
N GLU A 36 3.84 8.80 0.98
CA GLU A 36 3.05 9.74 0.18
C GLU A 36 3.43 9.65 -1.30
N ARG A 37 4.71 9.43 -1.61
CA ARG A 37 5.16 9.26 -2.99
C ARG A 37 4.80 7.89 -3.54
N ARG A 38 5.00 6.82 -2.77
CA ARG A 38 4.64 5.44 -3.14
C ARG A 38 3.14 5.31 -3.42
N ASP A 39 2.33 6.02 -2.64
CA ASP A 39 0.87 5.88 -2.60
C ASP A 39 0.16 7.13 -3.14
N ALA A 40 0.82 7.93 -3.98
CA ALA A 40 0.37 9.28 -4.39
C ALA A 40 -1.01 9.36 -5.07
N PHE A 41 -1.58 8.23 -5.48
CA PHE A 41 -2.90 8.12 -6.11
C PHE A 41 -3.93 7.43 -5.20
N LEU A 42 -3.57 7.09 -3.97
CA LEU A 42 -4.48 6.59 -2.95
C LEU A 42 -4.96 7.76 -2.10
N ALA A 43 -6.20 7.68 -1.62
CA ALA A 43 -6.77 8.71 -0.74
C ALA A 43 -6.00 8.83 0.59
N GLU A 44 -5.42 7.71 1.06
CA GLU A 44 -4.59 7.67 2.26
C GLU A 44 -3.38 6.73 2.05
N PRO A 45 -2.16 7.12 2.44
CA PRO A 45 -1.00 6.24 2.38
C PRO A 45 -1.14 5.03 3.32
N ILE A 46 -0.68 3.87 2.86
CA ILE A 46 -0.69 2.63 3.64
C ILE A 46 0.44 2.67 4.66
N ARG A 47 0.08 2.53 5.94
CA ARG A 47 0.98 2.59 7.08
C ARG A 47 0.88 1.31 7.91
N PRO A 48 1.99 0.80 8.48
CA PRO A 48 1.90 -0.18 9.55
C PRO A 48 1.23 0.45 10.77
N GLY A 49 0.62 -0.40 11.60
CA GLY A 49 0.16 0.01 12.92
C GLY A 49 1.31 0.42 13.84
N PRO A 50 1.00 0.96 15.04
CA PRO A 50 2.02 1.32 16.03
C PRO A 50 2.82 0.10 16.54
N ASP A 51 2.30 -1.10 16.33
CA ASP A 51 2.93 -2.40 16.58
C ASP A 51 3.86 -2.86 15.45
N GLY A 52 4.02 -2.06 14.39
CA GLY A 52 4.81 -2.41 13.20
C GLY A 52 4.10 -3.39 12.25
N ILE A 53 2.83 -3.73 12.49
CA ILE A 53 2.10 -4.72 11.71
C ILE A 53 1.29 -4.05 10.61
N LEU A 54 1.44 -4.54 9.37
CA LEU A 54 0.52 -4.21 8.28
C LEU A 54 -0.74 -5.07 8.37
N ARG A 55 -1.90 -4.39 8.42
CA ARG A 55 -3.20 -5.04 8.53
C ARG A 55 -3.86 -5.12 7.16
N VAL A 56 -4.38 -6.30 6.81
CA VAL A 56 -5.20 -6.47 5.62
C VAL A 56 -6.47 -5.61 5.76
N PRO A 57 -6.78 -4.73 4.78
CA PRO A 57 -7.99 -3.92 4.84
C PRO A 57 -9.27 -4.78 4.85
N LEU A 58 -10.28 -4.34 5.59
CA LEU A 58 -11.58 -5.04 5.67
C LEU A 58 -12.55 -4.69 4.52
N ARG A 59 -12.24 -3.64 3.75
CA ARG A 59 -13.05 -3.25 2.59
C ARG A 59 -12.95 -4.29 1.48
N PRO A 60 -14.02 -4.52 0.69
CA PRO A 60 -13.98 -5.45 -0.44
C PRO A 60 -12.87 -5.15 -1.46
N GLY A 61 -12.46 -6.20 -2.19
CA GLY A 61 -11.38 -6.12 -3.16
C GLY A 61 -10.02 -5.91 -2.49
N LEU A 62 -9.15 -5.10 -3.09
CA LEU A 62 -7.86 -4.73 -2.47
C LEU A 62 -8.05 -3.85 -1.22
N GLY A 63 -9.23 -3.27 -1.03
CA GLY A 63 -9.58 -2.45 0.12
C GLY A 63 -8.96 -1.06 0.16
N ALA A 64 -8.41 -0.59 -0.98
CA ALA A 64 -7.92 0.77 -1.16
C ALA A 64 -9.05 1.74 -1.59
N VAL A 65 -8.80 3.04 -1.37
CA VAL A 65 -9.58 4.14 -1.94
C VAL A 65 -8.63 4.95 -2.81
N LEU A 66 -9.05 5.24 -4.04
CA LEU A 66 -8.26 6.05 -4.96
C LEU A 66 -8.54 7.54 -4.74
N ASP A 67 -7.50 8.35 -4.87
CA ASP A 67 -7.64 9.80 -5.03
C ASP A 67 -7.85 10.10 -6.52
N GLU A 68 -9.12 10.19 -6.92
CA GLU A 68 -9.50 10.47 -8.31
C GLU A 68 -8.98 11.83 -8.79
N SER A 69 -8.80 12.80 -7.88
CA SER A 69 -8.28 14.13 -8.23
C SER A 69 -6.79 14.07 -8.55
N ALA A 70 -6.01 13.33 -7.77
CA ALA A 70 -4.60 13.06 -8.04
C ALA A 70 -4.44 12.28 -9.35
N ILE A 71 -5.25 11.25 -9.57
CA ILE A 71 -5.25 10.48 -10.82
C ILE A 71 -5.55 11.39 -12.01
N ALA A 72 -6.60 12.22 -11.93
CA ALA A 72 -6.95 13.15 -13.01
C ALA A 72 -5.83 14.15 -13.30
N ARG A 73 -5.11 14.61 -12.27
CA ARG A 73 -3.97 15.53 -12.41
C ARG A 73 -2.77 14.90 -13.15
N TYR A 74 -2.54 13.60 -12.97
CA TYR A 74 -1.35 12.91 -13.50
C TYR A 74 -1.64 11.99 -14.69
N ARG A 75 -2.90 11.83 -15.11
CA ARG A 75 -3.28 11.13 -16.33
C ARG A 75 -2.90 12.00 -17.55
N THR A 76 -2.01 11.49 -18.40
CA THR A 76 -1.72 12.03 -19.73
C THR A 76 -2.74 11.62 -20.76
#